data_AF-A0A8J3W5C7-F1
#
_entry.id   AF-A0A8J3W5C7-F1
#
_cell.length_a   1.000
_cell.length_b   1.000
_cell.length_c   1.000
_cell.angle_alpha   90.00
_cell.angle_beta   90.00
_cell.angle_gamma   90.00
#
_symmetry.space_group_name_H-M   'P 1'
#
loop_
_entity.id
_entity.type
_entity.pdbx_description
1 polymer ?
#
loop_
_entity_poly.entity_id
_entity_poly.type
_entity_poly.pdbx_seq_one_letter_code
_entity_poly.pdbx_strand_id
1 'polypeptide(L)'
;MSLRPDDRRAARTASAAVTREALAELRHELNRMIDRMDAFVREAAASLQAASEGRFHRQFLLEGVPGSFRTSATAINRARTAMAGTADRAAEAERARLRLADELESTVMTVAEQVAAVQSAAGEGTSTIETISRTVCDMDDLARGIATAVDGGDGGRAGRDARGLADMAERLRAEVSHFLTVMRGN
;
A
#
# COMPACT_ATOMS: atom_id res chain seq x y z
N MET A 1 43.32 -44.57 -82.42
CA MET A 1 44.51 -44.27 -81.59
C MET A 1 44.26 -44.86 -80.19
N SER A 2 44.65 -46.12 -79.98
CA SER A 2 44.34 -46.88 -78.76
C SER A 2 45.38 -46.52 -77.68
N LEU A 3 44.94 -45.86 -76.60
CA LEU A 3 45.79 -45.57 -75.44
C LEU A 3 46.41 -46.86 -74.90
N ARG A 4 47.71 -46.85 -74.60
CA ARG A 4 48.43 -48.01 -74.07
C ARG A 4 47.83 -48.41 -72.70
N PRO A 5 47.83 -49.71 -72.34
CA PRO A 5 47.24 -50.20 -71.09
C PRO A 5 47.76 -49.48 -69.82
N ASP A 6 49.02 -49.04 -69.83
CA ASP A 6 49.63 -48.30 -68.71
C ASP A 6 49.06 -46.89 -68.51
N ASP A 7 48.71 -46.18 -69.58
CA ASP A 7 48.13 -44.83 -69.50
C ASP A 7 46.74 -44.85 -68.84
N ARG A 8 45.97 -45.93 -69.05
CA ARG A 8 44.66 -46.11 -68.41
C ARG A 8 44.76 -46.43 -66.92
N ARG A 9 45.82 -47.10 -66.48
CA ARG A 9 46.08 -47.34 -65.05
C ARG A 9 46.49 -46.05 -64.35
N ALA A 10 47.41 -45.28 -64.95
CA ALA A 10 47.86 -44.00 -64.42
C ALA A 10 46.72 -42.97 -64.30
N ALA A 11 45.83 -42.90 -65.30
CA ALA A 11 44.66 -42.02 -65.26
C ALA A 11 43.65 -42.43 -64.16
N ARG A 12 43.45 -43.73 -63.92
CA ARG A 12 42.59 -44.22 -62.83
C ARG A 12 43.17 -43.94 -61.46
N THR A 13 44.47 -44.08 -61.27
CA THR A 13 45.14 -43.77 -60.00
C THR A 13 45.12 -42.28 -59.70
N ALA A 14 45.28 -41.43 -60.72
CA ALA A 14 45.16 -39.97 -60.57
C ALA A 14 43.72 -39.56 -60.17
N SER A 15 42.70 -40.12 -60.82
CA SER A 15 41.30 -39.88 -60.46
C SER A 15 40.95 -40.38 -59.04
N ALA A 16 41.52 -41.52 -58.62
CA ALA A 16 41.36 -42.06 -57.27
C ALA A 16 42.07 -41.21 -56.19
N ALA A 17 43.19 -40.56 -56.54
CA ALA A 17 43.89 -39.64 -55.64
C ALA A 17 43.10 -38.34 -55.42
N VAL A 18 42.61 -37.73 -56.50
CA VAL A 18 41.77 -36.50 -56.44
C VAL A 18 40.49 -36.74 -55.63
N THR A 19 39.87 -37.91 -55.77
CA THR A 19 38.67 -38.26 -54.99
C THR A 19 38.97 -38.49 -53.50
N ARG A 20 40.15 -39.02 -53.15
CA ARG A 20 40.58 -39.13 -51.75
C ARG A 20 40.88 -37.78 -51.12
N GLU A 21 41.51 -36.86 -51.86
CA GLU A 21 41.79 -35.50 -51.41
C GLU A 21 40.48 -34.74 -51.14
N ALA A 22 39.54 -34.76 -52.09
CA ALA A 22 38.23 -34.13 -51.91
C ALA A 22 37.45 -34.71 -50.72
N LEU A 23 37.52 -36.03 -50.50
CA LEU A 23 36.88 -36.66 -49.33
C LEU A 23 37.54 -36.24 -48.02
N ALA A 24 38.88 -36.11 -48.00
CA ALA A 24 39.59 -35.63 -46.84
C ALA A 24 39.20 -34.19 -46.49
N GLU A 25 39.09 -33.31 -47.49
CA GLU A 25 38.64 -31.93 -47.31
C GLU A 25 37.21 -31.84 -46.77
N LEU A 26 36.28 -32.62 -47.33
CA LEU A 26 34.90 -32.68 -46.84
C LEU A 26 34.84 -33.14 -45.38
N ARG A 27 35.59 -34.19 -45.02
CA ARG A 27 35.71 -34.66 -43.64
C ARG A 27 36.22 -33.55 -42.73
N HIS A 28 37.24 -32.82 -43.16
CA HIS A 28 37.79 -31.72 -42.38
C HIS A 28 36.79 -30.58 -42.17
N GLU A 29 35.98 -30.22 -43.17
CA GLU A 29 34.94 -29.21 -42.99
C GLU A 29 33.79 -29.70 -42.10
N LEU A 30 33.38 -30.97 -42.26
CA LEU A 30 32.33 -31.56 -41.42
C LEU A 30 32.77 -31.62 -39.95
N ASN A 31 34.01 -32.02 -39.68
CA ASN A 31 34.55 -31.98 -38.32
C ASN A 31 34.59 -30.55 -37.77
N ARG A 32 35.06 -29.57 -38.56
CA ARG A 32 35.02 -28.15 -38.14
C ARG A 32 33.60 -27.68 -37.83
N MET A 33 32.59 -28.13 -38.58
CA MET A 33 31.19 -27.83 -38.29
C MET A 33 30.73 -28.47 -36.97
N ILE A 34 31.05 -29.74 -36.73
CA ILE A 34 30.72 -30.44 -35.48
C ILE A 34 31.39 -29.78 -34.28
N ASP A 35 32.67 -29.40 -34.39
CA ASP A 35 33.41 -28.74 -33.32
C ASP A 35 32.75 -27.39 -32.95
N ARG A 36 32.30 -26.62 -33.95
CA ARG A 36 31.55 -25.37 -33.73
C ARG A 36 30.20 -25.63 -33.06
N MET A 37 29.50 -26.71 -33.42
CA MET A 37 28.23 -27.09 -32.78
C MET A 37 28.43 -27.54 -31.33
N ASP A 38 29.43 -28.37 -31.03
CA ASP A 38 29.74 -28.79 -29.66
C ASP A 38 30.11 -27.58 -28.79
N ALA A 39 30.99 -26.71 -29.29
CA ALA A 39 31.38 -25.49 -28.59
C ALA A 39 30.16 -24.59 -28.32
N PHE A 40 29.28 -24.41 -29.31
CA PHE A 40 28.06 -23.61 -29.15
C PHE A 40 27.12 -24.21 -28.09
N VAL A 41 26.84 -25.51 -28.15
CA VAL A 41 25.95 -26.18 -27.18
C VAL A 41 26.53 -26.12 -25.78
N ARG A 42 27.83 -26.40 -25.64
CA ARG A 42 28.54 -26.34 -24.36
C ARG A 42 28.45 -24.95 -23.75
N GLU A 43 28.73 -23.91 -24.52
CA GLU A 43 28.73 -22.53 -24.02
C GLU A 43 27.30 -22.04 -23.72
N ALA A 44 26.33 -22.39 -24.56
CA ALA A 44 24.91 -22.08 -24.34
C ALA A 44 24.40 -22.73 -23.05
N ALA A 45 24.61 -24.03 -22.87
CA ALA A 45 24.21 -24.76 -21.68
C ALA A 45 24.82 -24.12 -20.42
N ALA A 46 26.09 -23.77 -20.49
CA ALA A 46 26.83 -23.32 -19.34
C ALA A 46 26.51 -21.86 -18.96
N SER A 47 26.19 -20.99 -19.91
CA SER A 47 25.65 -19.64 -19.64
C SER A 47 24.20 -19.68 -19.15
N LEU A 48 23.34 -20.50 -19.76
CA LEU A 48 21.93 -20.62 -19.38
C LEU A 48 21.74 -21.30 -18.02
N GLN A 49 22.56 -22.30 -17.69
CA GLN A 49 22.57 -22.94 -16.37
C GLN A 49 22.97 -21.95 -15.27
N ALA A 50 23.97 -21.09 -15.53
CA ALA A 50 24.30 -20.05 -14.58
C ALA A 50 23.14 -19.05 -14.41
N ALA A 51 22.49 -18.66 -15.51
CA ALA A 51 21.33 -17.75 -15.46
C ALA A 51 20.12 -18.36 -14.72
N SER A 52 19.86 -19.67 -14.87
CA SER A 52 18.76 -20.35 -14.16
C SER A 52 19.01 -20.45 -12.65
N GLU A 53 20.27 -20.50 -12.23
CA GLU A 53 20.71 -20.42 -10.83
C GLU A 53 20.75 -18.96 -10.30
N GLY A 54 20.29 -17.98 -11.07
CA GLY A 54 20.35 -16.55 -10.70
C GLY A 54 21.74 -15.92 -10.81
N ARG A 55 22.73 -16.65 -11.34
CA ARG A 55 24.11 -16.19 -11.52
C ARG A 55 24.28 -15.55 -12.90
N PHE A 56 23.87 -14.29 -13.03
CA PHE A 56 23.86 -13.60 -14.33
C PHE A 56 25.22 -13.07 -14.81
N HIS A 57 26.30 -13.21 -14.03
CA HIS A 57 27.62 -12.71 -14.44
C HIS A 57 28.23 -13.50 -15.60
N ARG A 58 27.83 -14.76 -15.80
CA ARG A 58 28.39 -15.61 -16.85
C ARG A 58 27.70 -15.40 -18.20
N GLN A 59 28.41 -14.75 -19.10
CA GLN A 59 28.00 -14.56 -20.49
C GLN A 59 28.50 -15.69 -21.38
N PHE A 60 27.76 -15.92 -22.47
CA PHE A 60 28.21 -16.72 -23.60
C PHE A 60 29.40 -16.01 -24.27
N LEU A 61 30.51 -16.72 -24.49
CA LEU A 61 31.69 -16.23 -25.22
C LEU A 61 31.44 -16.11 -26.73
N LEU A 62 31.48 -14.88 -27.26
CA LEU A 62 31.20 -14.61 -28.68
C LEU A 62 32.42 -14.81 -29.62
N GLU A 63 33.61 -14.93 -29.05
CA GLU A 63 34.85 -15.05 -29.81
C GLU A 63 34.88 -16.38 -30.60
N GLY A 64 35.33 -16.33 -31.84
CA GLY A 64 35.40 -17.52 -32.70
C GLY A 64 34.05 -18.05 -33.23
N VAL A 65 32.91 -17.49 -32.81
CA VAL A 65 31.59 -17.92 -33.26
C VAL A 65 31.15 -17.15 -34.52
N PRO A 66 30.92 -17.81 -35.67
CA PRO A 66 30.57 -17.13 -36.92
C PRO A 66 29.06 -17.12 -37.20
N GLY A 67 28.62 -16.20 -38.06
CA GLY A 67 27.31 -16.25 -38.72
C GLY A 67 26.11 -16.33 -37.77
N SER A 68 25.17 -17.23 -38.07
CA SER A 68 23.92 -17.43 -37.32
C SER A 68 24.16 -17.82 -35.86
N PHE A 69 25.20 -18.60 -35.56
CA PHE A 69 25.57 -18.95 -34.19
C PHE A 69 25.90 -17.70 -33.36
N ARG A 70 26.59 -16.71 -33.94
CA ARG A 70 26.88 -15.45 -33.25
C ARG A 70 25.62 -14.67 -32.92
N THR A 71 24.67 -14.64 -33.86
CA THR A 71 23.38 -13.98 -33.64
C THR A 71 22.62 -14.62 -32.48
N SER A 72 22.54 -15.96 -32.45
CA SER A 72 21.90 -16.70 -31.36
C SER A 72 22.61 -16.50 -30.02
N ALA A 73 23.94 -16.57 -30.00
CA ALA A 73 24.75 -16.30 -28.81
C ALA A 73 24.55 -14.88 -28.25
N THR A 74 24.44 -13.89 -29.14
CA THR A 74 24.14 -12.51 -28.76
C THR A 74 22.74 -12.39 -28.17
N ALA A 75 21.75 -13.11 -28.73
CA ALA A 75 20.40 -13.16 -28.18
C ALA A 75 20.37 -13.79 -26.78
N ILE A 76 21.12 -14.89 -26.55
CA ILE A 76 21.29 -15.50 -25.22
C ILE A 76 21.84 -14.48 -24.22
N ASN A 77 22.91 -13.75 -24.59
CA ASN A 77 23.49 -12.73 -23.71
C ASN A 77 22.52 -11.60 -23.39
N ARG A 78 21.73 -11.15 -24.37
CA ARG A 78 20.68 -10.14 -24.16
C ARG A 78 19.59 -10.65 -23.21
N ALA A 79 19.12 -11.88 -23.41
CA ALA A 79 18.12 -12.50 -22.54
C ALA A 79 18.63 -12.60 -21.09
N ARG A 80 19.87 -13.07 -20.90
CA ARG A 80 20.53 -13.11 -19.58
C ARG A 80 20.58 -11.73 -18.92
N THR A 81 20.96 -10.68 -19.66
CA THR A 81 20.98 -9.30 -19.13
C THR A 81 19.57 -8.83 -18.75
N ALA A 82 18.55 -9.15 -19.54
CA ALA A 82 17.16 -8.81 -19.22
C ALA A 82 16.64 -9.57 -17.98
N MET A 83 17.04 -10.83 -17.82
CA MET A 83 16.74 -11.61 -16.61
C MET A 83 17.40 -11.00 -15.38
N ALA A 84 18.67 -10.60 -15.47
CA ALA A 84 19.38 -9.90 -14.39
C ALA A 84 18.64 -8.63 -13.95
N GLY A 85 18.30 -7.76 -14.91
CA GLY A 85 17.55 -6.54 -14.62
C GLY A 85 16.13 -6.80 -14.10
N THR A 86 15.54 -7.97 -14.37
CA THR A 86 14.25 -8.37 -13.79
C THR A 86 14.41 -8.84 -12.35
N ALA A 87 15.45 -9.62 -12.06
CA ALA A 87 15.79 -10.03 -10.71
C ALA A 87 16.11 -8.82 -9.80
N ASP A 88 16.87 -7.85 -10.31
CA ASP A 88 17.18 -6.62 -9.58
C ASP A 88 15.92 -5.81 -9.25
N ARG A 89 15.01 -5.65 -10.23
CA ARG A 89 13.72 -4.99 -10.02
C ARG A 89 12.83 -5.72 -9.01
N ALA A 90 12.82 -7.06 -9.04
CA ALA A 90 12.08 -7.85 -8.07
C ALA A 90 12.63 -7.67 -6.65
N ALA A 91 13.97 -7.66 -6.51
CA ALA A 91 14.61 -7.42 -5.22
C ALA A 91 14.31 -6.00 -4.69
N GLU A 92 14.31 -4.98 -5.57
CA GLU A 92 13.97 -3.62 -5.16
C GLU A 92 12.49 -3.47 -4.80
N ALA A 93 11.59 -4.12 -5.54
CA ALA A 93 10.18 -4.15 -5.21
C ALA A 93 9.92 -4.78 -3.83
N GLU A 94 10.64 -5.84 -3.47
CA GLU A 94 10.52 -6.45 -2.15
C GLU A 94 11.01 -5.52 -1.03
N ARG A 95 12.14 -4.82 -1.24
CA ARG A 95 12.62 -3.81 -0.27
C ARG A 95 11.63 -2.64 -0.12
N ALA A 96 11.04 -2.19 -1.23
CA ALA A 96 10.02 -1.15 -1.20
C ALA A 96 8.77 -1.62 -0.43
N ARG A 97 8.34 -2.86 -0.65
CA ARG A 97 7.20 -3.45 0.07
C ARG A 97 7.42 -3.52 1.58
N LEU A 98 8.63 -3.90 2.01
CA LEU A 98 8.99 -3.92 3.43
C LEU A 98 8.97 -2.52 4.05
N ARG A 99 9.57 -1.51 3.38
CA ARG A 99 9.51 -0.11 3.84
C ARG A 99 8.07 0.40 3.98
N LEU A 100 7.22 0.10 3.01
CA LEU A 100 5.80 0.48 3.06
C LEU A 100 5.07 -0.20 4.22
N ALA A 101 5.44 -1.44 4.58
CA ALA A 101 4.86 -2.12 5.73
C ALA A 101 5.25 -1.40 7.04
N ASP A 102 6.52 -1.02 7.19
CA ASP A 102 7.00 -0.27 8.36
C ASP A 102 6.32 1.11 8.48
N GLU A 103 6.17 1.83 7.36
CA GLU A 103 5.46 3.12 7.31
C GLU A 103 3.97 2.97 7.66
N LEU A 104 3.33 1.90 7.16
CA LEU A 104 1.94 1.60 7.48
C LEU A 104 1.77 1.29 8.96
N GLU A 105 2.66 0.50 9.57
CA GLU A 105 2.65 0.22 11.00
C GLU A 105 2.74 1.51 11.82
N SER A 106 3.71 2.38 11.52
CA SER A 106 3.88 3.67 12.21
C SER A 106 2.66 4.58 12.07
N THR A 107 2.08 4.63 10.87
CA THR A 107 0.88 5.43 10.59
C THR A 107 -0.31 4.90 11.38
N VAL A 108 -0.52 3.58 11.40
CA VAL A 108 -1.60 2.94 12.15
C VAL A 108 -1.47 3.21 13.64
N MET A 109 -0.26 3.14 14.20
CA MET A 109 0.00 3.49 15.60
C MET A 109 -0.38 4.94 15.90
N THR A 110 0.03 5.88 15.04
CA THR A 110 -0.30 7.30 15.18
C THR A 110 -1.82 7.53 15.15
N VAL A 111 -2.52 6.88 14.22
CA VAL A 111 -3.97 6.97 14.11
C VAL A 111 -4.66 6.36 15.33
N ALA A 112 -4.17 5.25 15.86
CA ALA A 112 -4.71 4.64 17.07
C ALA A 112 -4.59 5.58 18.28
N GLU A 113 -3.45 6.26 18.44
CA GLU A 113 -3.24 7.28 19.48
C GLU A 113 -4.19 8.47 19.31
N GLN A 114 -4.37 8.96 18.08
CA GLN A 114 -5.31 10.05 17.78
C GLN A 114 -6.75 9.66 18.11
N VAL A 115 -7.17 8.44 17.74
CA VAL A 115 -8.52 7.94 18.05
C VAL A 115 -8.72 7.85 19.56
N ALA A 116 -7.74 7.35 20.32
CA ALA A 116 -7.82 7.31 21.78
C ALA A 116 -7.96 8.71 22.39
N ALA A 117 -7.20 9.70 21.88
CA ALA A 117 -7.31 11.09 22.33
C ALA A 117 -8.69 11.68 22.03
N VAL A 118 -9.25 11.42 20.84
CA VAL A 118 -10.60 11.85 20.46
C VAL A 118 -11.66 11.22 21.36
N GLN A 119 -11.53 9.93 21.67
CA GLN A 119 -12.44 9.24 22.59
C GLN A 119 -12.41 9.85 24.00
N SER A 120 -11.22 10.21 24.51
CA SER A 120 -11.08 10.88 25.81
C SER A 120 -11.78 12.25 25.80
N ALA A 121 -11.50 13.08 24.79
CA ALA A 121 -12.11 14.41 24.67
C ALA A 121 -13.64 14.33 24.51
N ALA A 122 -14.14 13.32 23.79
CA ALA A 122 -15.58 13.08 23.68
C ALA A 122 -16.20 12.72 25.03
N GLY A 123 -15.55 11.87 25.83
CA GLY A 123 -15.99 11.50 27.18
C GLY A 123 -16.06 12.71 28.13
N GLU A 124 -15.05 13.58 28.08
CA GLU A 124 -15.06 14.86 28.82
C GLU A 124 -16.19 15.78 28.37
N GLY A 125 -16.44 15.86 27.07
CA GLY A 125 -17.56 16.60 26.48
C GLY A 125 -18.91 16.09 27.00
N THR A 126 -19.11 14.78 27.06
CA THR A 126 -20.34 14.19 27.63
C THR A 126 -20.52 14.55 29.10
N SER A 127 -19.46 14.44 29.92
CA SER A 127 -19.53 14.84 31.34
C SER A 127 -19.84 16.33 31.51
N THR A 128 -19.34 17.16 30.61
CA THR A 128 -19.64 18.60 30.60
C THR A 128 -21.11 18.85 30.27
N ILE A 129 -21.65 18.15 29.26
CA ILE A 129 -23.07 18.22 28.90
C ILE A 129 -23.96 17.79 30.06
N GLU A 130 -23.62 16.70 30.76
CA GLU A 130 -24.38 16.25 31.94
C GLU A 130 -24.39 17.31 33.05
N THR A 131 -23.26 18.00 33.26
CA THR A 131 -23.15 19.10 34.23
C THR A 131 -24.01 20.30 33.83
N ILE A 132 -24.00 20.67 32.55
CA ILE A 132 -24.86 21.73 32.01
C ILE A 132 -26.33 21.35 32.19
N SER A 133 -26.73 20.13 31.82
CA SER A 133 -28.11 19.66 31.99
C SER A 133 -28.56 19.75 33.44
N ARG A 134 -27.72 19.34 34.40
CA ARG A 134 -28.03 19.47 35.84
C ARG A 134 -28.21 20.93 36.24
N THR A 135 -27.30 21.80 35.81
CA THR A 135 -27.37 23.24 36.10
C THR A 135 -28.65 23.88 35.53
N VAL A 136 -29.06 23.48 34.33
CA VAL A 136 -30.32 23.94 33.71
C VAL A 136 -31.54 23.48 34.51
N CYS A 137 -31.57 22.24 34.99
CA CYS A 137 -32.63 21.76 35.88
C CYS A 137 -32.66 22.55 37.20
N ASP A 138 -31.51 22.80 37.82
CA ASP A 138 -31.42 23.59 39.04
C ASP A 138 -31.94 25.03 38.81
N MET A 139 -31.63 25.63 37.65
CA MET A 139 -32.16 26.95 37.27
C MET A 139 -33.67 26.95 37.07
N ASP A 140 -34.25 25.90 36.47
CA ASP A 140 -35.69 25.75 36.30
C ASP A 140 -36.42 25.63 37.65
N ASP A 141 -35.85 24.86 38.59
CA ASP A 141 -36.37 24.73 39.95
C ASP A 141 -36.28 26.05 40.74
N LEU A 142 -35.17 26.79 40.61
CA LEU A 142 -35.04 28.12 41.20
C LEU A 142 -36.04 29.11 40.62
N ALA A 143 -36.23 29.13 39.29
CA ALA A 143 -37.20 29.99 38.64
C ALA A 143 -38.64 29.68 39.12
N ARG A 144 -38.99 28.40 39.23
CA ARG A 144 -40.28 27.96 39.80
C ARG A 144 -40.43 28.36 41.27
N GLY A 145 -39.37 28.25 42.06
CA GLY A 145 -39.34 28.70 43.46
C GLY A 145 -39.58 30.21 43.59
N ILE A 146 -38.93 31.03 42.76
CA ILE A 146 -39.15 32.48 42.71
C ILE A 146 -40.59 32.80 42.32
N ALA A 147 -41.11 32.18 41.26
CA ALA A 147 -42.51 32.38 40.84
C ALA A 147 -43.48 32.04 41.99
N THR A 148 -43.26 30.92 42.68
CA THR A 148 -44.07 30.52 43.84
C THR A 148 -44.01 31.53 44.99
N ALA A 149 -42.83 32.12 45.26
CA ALA A 149 -42.68 33.13 46.30
C ALA A 149 -43.34 34.49 45.93
N VAL A 150 -43.30 34.86 44.66
CA VAL A 150 -43.91 36.11 44.14
C VAL A 150 -45.42 35.99 44.10
N ASP A 151 -45.94 34.95 43.45
CA ASP A 151 -47.37 34.78 43.17
C ASP A 151 -48.12 34.10 44.32
N GLY A 152 -47.42 33.32 45.16
CA GLY A 152 -48.02 32.41 46.13
C GLY A 152 -48.31 31.05 45.50
N GLY A 153 -48.27 29.98 46.29
CA GLY A 153 -48.56 28.64 45.77
C GLY A 153 -50.04 28.47 45.44
N ASP A 154 -50.36 27.85 44.30
CA ASP A 154 -51.69 27.28 44.05
C ASP A 154 -52.03 26.41 45.26
N GLY A 155 -53.10 26.77 46.00
CA GLY A 155 -53.44 26.28 47.34
C GLY A 155 -53.61 24.77 47.50
N GLY A 156 -52.54 24.00 47.31
CA GLY A 156 -52.41 22.61 47.67
C GLY A 156 -52.40 22.46 49.18
N ARG A 157 -53.02 21.38 49.67
CA ARG A 157 -53.46 21.13 51.06
C ARG A 157 -52.38 21.13 52.17
N ALA A 158 -51.21 21.73 51.96
CA ALA A 158 -50.11 21.80 52.93
C ALA A 158 -49.51 23.22 53.08
N GLY A 159 -50.33 24.27 53.16
CA GLY A 159 -49.83 25.60 53.54
C GLY A 159 -50.86 26.71 53.43
N ARG A 160 -51.70 26.88 54.45
CA ARG A 160 -52.63 28.03 54.53
C ARG A 160 -51.94 29.39 54.78
N ASP A 161 -50.61 29.40 54.92
CA ASP A 161 -49.84 30.58 55.34
C ASP A 161 -48.79 31.08 54.32
N ALA A 162 -48.62 30.43 53.16
CA ALA A 162 -47.68 30.89 52.13
C ALA A 162 -48.34 31.86 51.15
N ARG A 163 -48.79 33.02 51.64
CA ARG A 163 -49.26 34.12 50.80
C ARG A 163 -48.07 34.69 50.02
N GLY A 164 -48.19 34.76 48.70
CA GLY A 164 -47.18 35.36 47.84
C GLY A 164 -46.98 36.84 48.15
N LEU A 165 -45.85 37.39 47.70
CA LEU A 165 -45.57 38.83 47.79
C LEU A 165 -46.68 39.67 47.13
N ALA A 166 -47.24 39.20 46.02
CA ALA A 166 -48.37 39.86 45.35
C ALA A 166 -49.62 39.96 46.24
N ASP A 167 -49.96 38.89 46.95
CA ASP A 167 -51.10 38.86 47.88
C ASP A 167 -50.84 39.78 49.10
N MET A 168 -49.62 39.77 49.64
CA MET A 168 -49.24 40.68 50.72
C MET A 168 -49.34 42.16 50.29
N ALA A 169 -48.91 42.48 49.07
CA ALA A 169 -49.01 43.83 48.52
C ALA A 169 -50.46 44.29 48.34
N GLU A 170 -51.33 43.44 47.82
CA GLU A 170 -52.75 43.78 47.62
C GLU A 170 -53.47 43.96 48.95
N ARG A 171 -53.14 43.15 49.96
CA ARG A 171 -53.69 43.30 51.31
C ARG A 171 -53.27 44.62 51.96
N LEU A 172 -51.99 44.99 51.86
CA LEU A 172 -51.49 46.26 52.37
C LEU A 172 -52.15 47.45 51.65
N ARG A 173 -52.36 47.37 50.33
CA ARG A 173 -53.09 48.37 49.55
C ARG A 173 -54.54 48.53 50.02
N ALA A 174 -55.22 47.42 50.31
CA ALA A 174 -56.59 47.44 50.82
C ALA A 174 -56.68 48.08 52.21
N GLU A 175 -55.77 47.75 53.13
CA GLU A 175 -55.69 48.33 54.47
C GLU A 175 -55.43 49.85 54.43
N VAL A 176 -54.47 50.30 53.60
CA VAL A 176 -54.20 51.73 53.41
C VAL A 176 -55.42 52.46 52.84
N SER A 177 -56.09 51.87 51.83
CA SER A 177 -57.29 52.47 51.22
C SER A 177 -58.46 52.57 52.20
N HIS A 178 -58.63 51.55 53.06
CA HIS A 178 -59.60 51.56 54.14
C HIS A 178 -59.29 52.66 55.15
N PHE A 179 -58.03 52.75 55.62
CA PHE A 179 -57.59 53.79 56.55
C PHE A 179 -57.82 55.20 56.01
N LEU A 180 -57.49 55.46 54.74
CA LEU A 180 -57.73 56.75 54.10
C LEU A 180 -59.22 57.09 53.96
N THR A 181 -60.07 56.08 53.72
CA THR A 181 -61.53 56.28 53.70
C THR A 181 -62.07 56.65 55.09
N VAL A 182 -61.61 55.95 56.13
CA VAL A 182 -61.97 56.25 57.53
C VAL A 182 -61.53 57.66 57.92
N MET A 183 -60.34 58.09 57.51
CA MET A 183 -59.81 59.44 57.77
C MET A 183 -60.56 60.56 57.03
N ARG A 184 -61.18 60.28 55.86
CA ARG A 184 -61.92 61.28 55.06
C ARG A 184 -63.42 61.35 55.43
N GLY A 185 -63.94 60.35 56.12
CA GLY A 185 -65.33 60.30 56.61
C GLY A 185 -65.55 61.00 57.96
N ASN A 186 -64.52 61.66 58.49
CA ASN A 186 -64.50 62.48 59.70
C ASN A 186 -64.12 63.92 59.34
#